data_AF-A0A6B2SBQ3-F1
#
_entry.id   AF-A0A6B2SBQ3-F1
#
_cell.length_a   1.000
_cell.length_b   1.000
_cell.length_c   1.000
_cell.angle_alpha   90.00
_cell.angle_beta   90.00
_cell.angle_gamma   90.00
#
_symmetry.space_group_name_H-M   'P 1'
#
loop_
_entity.id
_entity.type
_entity.pdbx_description
1 polymer ?
#
loop_
_entity_poly.entity_id
_entity_poly.type
_entity_poly.pdbx_seq_one_letter_code
_entity_poly.pdbx_strand_id
1 'polypeptide(L)' 'TLAAGTAAGALAALVSGSGPTTAFLARDQVSAARVADALVASGTCRTARVAQSPAPGATLL' A
#
# COMPACT_ATOMS: atom_id res chain seq x y z
N THR A 1 -4.98 -6.24 -8.27
CA THR A 1 -4.48 -5.41 -7.15
C THR A 1 -4.08 -4.01 -7.59
N LEU A 2 -3.15 -3.84 -8.54
CA LEU A 2 -2.71 -2.50 -9.00
C LEU A 2 -3.88 -1.62 -9.45
N ALA A 3 -4.72 -2.10 -10.37
CA ALA A 3 -5.88 -1.37 -10.84
C ALA A 3 -6.86 -0.99 -9.70
N ALA A 4 -7.06 -1.90 -8.73
CA ALA A 4 -7.94 -1.66 -7.59
C ALA A 4 -7.41 -0.54 -6.68
N GLY A 5 -6.12 -0.55 -6.34
CA GLY A 5 -5.53 0.51 -5.51
C GLY A 5 -5.42 1.86 -6.22
N THR A 6 -5.14 1.89 -7.53
CA THR A 6 -5.20 3.14 -8.31
C THR A 6 -6.63 3.69 -8.38
N ALA A 7 -7.64 2.86 -8.62
CA ALA A 7 -9.04 3.27 -8.60
C ALA A 7 -9.50 3.75 -7.21
N ALA A 8 -8.91 3.23 -6.14
CA ALA A 8 -9.16 3.67 -4.77
C ALA A 8 -8.52 5.01 -4.40
N GLY A 9 -7.75 5.64 -5.32
CA GLY A 9 -7.16 6.97 -5.13
C GLY A 9 -5.68 6.97 -4.73
N ALA A 10 -4.94 5.88 -4.93
CA ALA A 10 -3.50 5.91 -4.83
C ALA A 10 -2.89 6.87 -5.88
N LEU A 11 -1.91 7.68 -5.48
CA LEU A 11 -1.21 8.62 -6.35
C LEU A 11 -0.30 7.90 -7.36
N ALA A 12 0.26 6.77 -6.94
CA ALA A 12 1.07 5.88 -7.75
C ALA A 12 0.97 4.46 -7.20
N ALA A 13 1.22 3.46 -8.06
CA ALA A 13 1.24 2.06 -7.68
C ALA A 13 2.32 1.31 -8.45
N LEU A 14 2.98 0.35 -7.79
CA LEU A 14 4.00 -0.51 -8.42
C LEU A 14 4.05 -1.89 -7.76
N VAL A 15 4.68 -2.85 -8.45
CA VAL A 15 5.14 -4.10 -7.84
C VAL A 15 6.50 -3.84 -7.20
N SER A 16 6.64 -4.16 -5.92
CA SER A 16 7.89 -3.99 -5.18
C SER A 16 8.78 -5.21 -5.35
N GLY A 17 10.00 -5.01 -5.88
CA GLY A 17 10.93 -6.11 -6.18
C GLY A 17 10.37 -7.06 -7.24
N SER A 18 10.54 -8.36 -7.03
CA SER A 18 9.98 -9.42 -7.88
C SER A 18 8.51 -9.76 -7.55
N GLY A 19 7.88 -9.03 -6.64
CA GLY A 19 6.54 -9.32 -6.14
C GLY A 19 6.52 -10.41 -5.06
N PRO A 20 5.35 -10.75 -4.50
CA PRO A 20 4.00 -10.32 -4.90
C PRO A 20 3.54 -8.99 -4.28
N THR A 21 4.40 -8.32 -3.51
CA THR A 21 4.05 -7.06 -2.85
C THR A 21 3.75 -5.97 -3.89
N THR A 22 2.58 -5.35 -3.77
CA THR A 22 2.26 -4.12 -4.50
C THR A 22 2.25 -2.95 -3.53
N ALA A 23 2.97 -1.88 -3.87
CA ALA A 23 3.09 -0.68 -3.07
C ALA A 23 2.25 0.44 -3.68
N PHE A 24 1.55 1.18 -2.83
CA PHE A 24 0.65 2.28 -3.22
C PHE A 24 1.04 3.54 -2.46
N LEU A 25 1.35 4.62 -3.19
CA LEU A 25 1.64 5.91 -2.58
C LEU A 25 0.33 6.65 -2.33
N ALA A 26 0.11 7.10 -1.09
CA ALA A 26 -1.04 7.89 -0.70
C ALA A 26 -0.61 9.31 -0.28
N ARG A 27 -1.50 10.28 -0.44
CA ARG A 27 -1.27 11.68 -0.06
C ARG A 27 -1.02 11.86 1.44
N ASP A 28 -1.76 11.11 2.24
CA ASP A 28 -1.79 11.22 3.70
C ASP A 28 -2.29 9.90 4.32
N GLN A 29 -2.29 9.83 5.65
CA GLN A 29 -2.69 8.64 6.41
C GLN A 29 -4.16 8.24 6.18
N VAL A 30 -5.06 9.22 6.06
CA VAL A 30 -6.49 8.95 5.84
C VAL A 30 -6.70 8.32 4.46
N SER A 31 -6.03 8.85 3.44
CA SER A 31 -6.04 8.32 2.08
C SER A 31 -5.41 6.92 2.03
N ALA A 32 -4.33 6.69 2.79
CA ALA A 32 -3.70 5.37 2.89
C ALA A 32 -4.64 4.32 3.49
N ALA A 33 -5.40 4.68 4.53
CA ALA A 33 -6.39 3.79 5.13
C ALA A 33 -7.50 3.43 4.13
N ARG A 34 -8.05 4.42 3.40
CA ARG A 34 -9.08 4.17 2.37
C ARG A 34 -8.59 3.22 1.28
N VAL A 35 -7.36 3.41 0.80
CA VAL A 35 -6.76 2.51 -0.21
C VAL A 35 -6.60 1.10 0.35
N ALA A 36 -6.14 0.95 1.60
CA ALA A 36 -6.00 -0.36 2.24
C ALA A 36 -7.36 -1.08 2.38
N ASP A 37 -8.40 -0.38 2.83
CA ASP A 37 -9.75 -0.93 2.96
C ASP A 37 -10.31 -1.36 1.60
N ALA A 38 -10.15 -0.53 0.56
CA ALA A 38 -10.57 -0.87 -0.80
C ALA A 38 -9.82 -2.08 -1.36
N LEU A 39 -8.52 -2.23 -1.07
CA LEU A 39 -7.74 -3.39 -1.48
C LEU A 39 -8.23 -4.68 -0.82
N VAL A 40 -8.54 -4.65 0.49
CA VAL A 40 -9.13 -5.79 1.21
C VAL A 40 -10.51 -6.13 0.63
N ALA A 41 -11.39 -5.14 0.48
CA ALA A 41 -12.73 -5.32 -0.08
C ALA A 41 -12.72 -5.82 -1.54
N SER A 42 -11.70 -5.47 -2.31
CA SER A 42 -11.57 -5.91 -3.71
C SER A 42 -11.37 -7.42 -3.87
N GLY A 43 -10.92 -8.13 -2.83
CA GLY A 43 -10.55 -9.54 -2.91
C GLY A 43 -9.33 -9.83 -3.81
N THR A 44 -8.66 -8.80 -4.34
CA THR A 44 -7.52 -8.97 -5.26
C THR A 44 -6.17 -9.12 -4.57
N CYS A 45 -6.11 -9.08 -3.24
CA CYS A 45 -4.95 -9.43 -2.45
C CYS A 45 -5.36 -10.18 -1.18
N ARG A 46 -4.42 -10.91 -0.59
CA ARG A 46 -4.66 -11.63 0.68
C ARG A 46 -4.79 -10.69 1.87
N THR A 47 -3.97 -9.63 1.89
CA THR A 47 -3.89 -8.65 2.99
C THR A 47 -3.45 -7.29 2.44
N ALA A 48 -3.89 -6.20 3.07
CA ALA A 48 -3.32 -4.87 2.88
C ALA A 48 -2.89 -4.29 4.23
N ARG A 49 -1.80 -3.51 4.25
CA ARG A 49 -1.28 -2.83 5.44
C ARG A 49 -0.83 -1.42 5.07
N VAL A 50 -1.06 -0.47 5.98
CA VAL A 50 -0.54 0.89 5.88
C VAL A 50 0.86 0.93 6.51
N ALA A 51 1.78 1.67 5.89
CA ALA A 51 3.12 1.92 6.39
C ALA A 51 3.51 3.38 6.15
N GLN A 52 4.44 3.89 6.97
CA GLN A 52 5.04 5.21 6.81
C GLN A 52 6.53 5.06 6.45
N SER A 53 7.05 5.97 5.63
CA SER A 53 8.45 5.98 5.21
C SER A 53 8.97 7.42 5.08
N PRO A 54 10.30 7.63 5.19
CA PRO A 54 11.33 6.64 5.53
C PRO A 54 11.25 6.21 7.01
N ALA A 55 11.68 4.96 7.30
CA ALA A 55 11.82 4.45 8.66
C ALA A 55 13.32 4.25 8.98
N PRO A 56 13.74 4.33 10.27
CA PRO A 56 15.10 4.00 10.65
C PRO A 56 15.51 2.59 10.21
N GLY A 57 16.81 2.42 9.92
CA GLY A 57 17.41 1.11 9.70
C GLY A 57 17.53 0.30 11.00
N ALA A 58 18.24 -0.82 10.93
CA ALA A 58 18.49 -1.65 12.11
C ALA A 58 19.30 -0.89 13.18
N THR A 59 18.84 -0.93 14.44
CA THR A 59 19.51 -0.34 15.60
C THR A 59 19.63 -1.37 16.72
N LEU A 60 20.57 -1.15 17.64
CA LEU A 60 20.60 -1.88 18.91
C LEU A 60 19.43 -1.41 19.79
N LEU A 61 18.97 -2.30 20.67
CA LEU A 61 17.94 -2.02 21.68
C LEU A 61 18.56 -1.41 22.93
#